data_AF-A0A969U7Y2-F1
#
_entry.id   AF-A0A969U7Y2-F1
#
_cell.length_a   1.000
_cell.length_b   1.000
_cell.length_c   1.000
_cell.angle_alpha   90.00
_cell.angle_beta   90.00
_cell.angle_gamma   90.00
#
_symmetry.space_group_name_H-M   'P 1'
#
loop_
_entity.id
_entity.type
_entity.pdbx_description
1 polymer ?
#
loop_
_entity_poly.entity_id
_entity_poly.type
_entity_poly.pdbx_seq_one_letter_code
_entity_poly.pdbx_strand_id
1 'polypeptide(L)' 'AVDPGWISFQHPHPIATEMLDRGTEPPFTIIDAAARICDPIWTGLNTGNNQFGRLFKDYQIVDW' A
#
# COMPACT_ATOMS: atom_id res chain seq x y z
N ALA A 1 -13.45 1.87 -3.81
CA ALA A 1 -12.45 1.24 -4.69
C ALA A 1 -11.10 1.40 -4.03
N VAL A 2 -10.25 0.36 -4.00
CA VAL A 2 -8.86 0.49 -3.53
C VAL A 2 -8.07 1.08 -4.69
N ASP A 3 -7.40 2.22 -4.47
CA ASP A 3 -6.58 2.87 -5.49
C ASP A 3 -5.13 2.36 -5.39
N PRO A 4 -4.65 1.52 -6.32
CA PRO A 4 -3.26 1.05 -6.32
C PRO A 4 -2.28 2.08 -6.89
N GLY A 5 -2.72 3.30 -7.21
CA GLY A 5 -1.89 4.36 -7.81
C GLY A 5 -0.67 4.78 -7.01
N TRP A 6 -0.62 4.37 -5.75
CA TRP A 6 0.50 4.68 -4.86
C TRP A 6 1.67 3.73 -5.07
N ILE A 7 1.44 2.53 -5.63
CA ILE A 7 2.44 1.47 -5.79
C ILE A 7 2.58 0.99 -7.24
N SER A 8 1.70 1.46 -8.12
CA SER A 8 1.65 1.08 -9.53
C SER A 8 1.23 2.25 -10.40
N PHE A 9 1.63 2.24 -11.67
CA PHE A 9 1.28 3.31 -12.62
C PHE A 9 -0.18 3.28 -13.08
N GLN A 10 -0.94 2.21 -12.79
CA GLN A 10 -2.31 2.01 -13.29
C GLN A 10 -2.47 2.16 -14.82
N HIS A 11 -1.37 1.96 -15.55
CA HIS A 11 -1.33 1.97 -17.00
C HIS A 11 -1.09 0.55 -17.54
N PRO A 12 -1.49 0.25 -18.79
CA PRO A 12 -1.11 -0.97 -19.47
C PRO A 12 0.41 -1.21 -19.38
N HIS A 13 0.82 -2.48 -19.27
CA HIS A 13 2.21 -2.87 -19.05
C HIS A 13 3.21 -2.14 -19.97
N PRO A 14 3.00 -2.00 -21.29
CA PRO A 14 3.96 -1.29 -22.14
C PRO A 14 4.21 0.17 -21.73
N ILE A 15 3.14 0.88 -21.33
CA ILE A 15 3.22 2.28 -20.90
C ILE A 15 3.90 2.37 -19.53
N ALA A 16 3.54 1.47 -18.60
CA ALA A 16 4.17 1.41 -17.29
C ALA A 16 5.68 1.12 -17.38
N THR A 17 6.10 0.23 -18.28
CA THR A 17 7.52 -0.05 -18.55
C THR A 17 8.23 1.17 -19.11
N GLU A 18 7.65 1.86 -20.10
CA GLU A 18 8.25 3.07 -20.65
C GLU A 18 8.40 4.19 -19.60
N MET A 19 7.42 4.33 -18.70
CA MET A 19 7.50 5.28 -17.58
C MET A 19 8.66 4.96 -16.64
N LEU A 20 8.85 3.68 -16.30
CA LEU A 20 9.97 3.20 -15.49
C LEU A 20 11.31 3.44 -16.18
N ASP A 21 11.42 3.13 -17.48
CA ASP A 21 12.64 3.32 -18.26
C ASP A 21 13.05 4.81 -18.34
N ARG A 22 12.07 5.71 -18.25
CA ARG A 22 12.27 7.17 -18.18
C ARG A 22 12.56 7.67 -16.76
N GLY A 23 12.66 6.78 -15.77
CA GLY A 23 12.91 7.11 -14.36
C GLY A 23 11.69 7.65 -13.61
N THR A 24 10.48 7.44 -14.14
CA THR A 24 9.27 7.71 -13.36
C THR A 24 9.06 6.57 -12.39
N GLU A 25 8.80 6.87 -11.13
CA GLU A 25 8.56 5.88 -10.09
C GLU A 25 7.19 6.12 -9.43
N PRO A 26 6.50 5.06 -8.96
CA PRO A 26 5.33 5.25 -8.12
C PRO A 26 5.70 5.92 -6.78
N PRO A 27 4.76 6.59 -6.11
CA PRO A 27 5.02 7.26 -4.83
C PRO A 27 5.59 6.37 -3.72
N PHE A 28 5.23 5.09 -3.73
CA PHE A 28 5.66 4.10 -2.76
C PHE A 28 6.24 2.86 -3.43
N THR A 29 7.16 2.22 -2.74
CA THR A 29 7.73 0.95 -3.15
C THR A 29 6.80 -0.22 -2.82
N ILE A 30 7.08 -1.38 -3.39
CA ILE A 30 6.41 -2.63 -3.01
C ILE A 30 6.61 -2.99 -1.53
N ILE A 31 7.75 -2.58 -0.95
CA ILE A 31 8.07 -2.83 0.46
C ILE A 31 7.18 -1.99 1.36
N ASP A 32 6.96 -0.71 1.01
CA ASP A 32 6.04 0.17 1.73
C ASP A 32 4.60 -0.36 1.70
N ALA A 33 4.20 -0.90 0.54
CA ALA A 33 2.89 -1.55 0.38
C ALA A 33 2.75 -2.76 1.30
N ALA A 34 3.76 -3.64 1.30
CA ALA A 34 3.78 -4.82 2.13
C ALA A 34 3.76 -4.46 3.62
N ALA A 35 4.53 -3.46 4.05
CA ALA A 35 4.55 -2.99 5.43
C ALA A 35 3.15 -2.54 5.90
N ARG A 36 2.42 -1.79 5.07
CA ARG A 36 1.04 -1.33 5.38
C ARG A 36 0.04 -2.48 5.54
N ILE A 37 0.23 -3.61 4.86
CA ILE A 37 -0.61 -4.80 5.00
C ILE A 37 -0.18 -5.61 6.24
N CYS A 38 1.13 -5.79 6.42
CA CYS A 38 1.69 -6.64 7.48
C CYS A 38 1.54 -6.03 8.88
N ASP A 39 1.61 -4.70 9.01
CA ASP A 39 1.56 -4.00 10.30
C ASP A 39 0.34 -4.35 11.17
N PRO A 40 -0.92 -4.24 10.70
CA PRO A 40 -2.08 -4.62 11.50
C PRO A 40 -2.15 -6.13 11.78
N ILE A 41 -1.61 -6.97 10.90
CA ILE A 41 -1.54 -8.42 11.12
C ILE A 41 -0.58 -8.73 12.28
N TRP A 42 0.64 -8.18 12.24
CA TRP A 42 1.64 -8.39 13.30
C TRP A 42 1.23 -7.76 14.62
N THR A 43 0.58 -6.59 14.58
CA THR A 43 -0.03 -5.99 15.77
C THR A 43 -1.03 -6.94 16.41
N GLY A 44 -1.93 -7.53 15.61
CA GLY A 44 -2.90 -8.52 16.10
C GLY A 44 -2.23 -9.76 16.71
N LEU A 45 -1.23 -10.33 16.04
CA LEU A 45 -0.50 -11.49 16.56
C LEU A 45 0.27 -11.21 17.86
N ASN A 46 0.93 -10.04 17.95
CA ASN A 46 1.77 -9.71 19.09
C ASN A 46 0.98 -9.26 20.32
N THR A 47 -0.22 -8.67 20.12
CA THR A 47 -1.00 -8.07 21.21
C THR A 47 -2.29 -8.82 21.53
N GLY A 48 -2.76 -9.70 20.65
CA GLY A 48 -4.09 -10.30 20.69
C GLY A 48 -5.22 -9.37 20.23
N ASN A 49 -4.93 -8.11 19.91
CA ASN A 49 -5.92 -7.11 19.51
C ASN A 49 -6.00 -6.98 17.98
N ASN A 50 -6.95 -7.70 17.38
CA ASN A 50 -7.17 -7.67 15.94
C ASN A 50 -8.00 -6.44 15.52
N GLN A 51 -7.45 -5.60 14.64
CA GLN A 51 -8.04 -4.34 14.18
C GLN A 51 -8.97 -4.51 12.97
N PHE A 52 -10.02 -5.33 13.10
CA PHE A 52 -10.98 -5.56 12.03
C PHE A 52 -11.86 -4.33 11.73
N GLY A 53 -12.19 -4.12 10.47
CA GLY A 53 -13.15 -3.07 10.04
C GLY A 53 -12.65 -1.63 10.19
N ARG A 54 -11.34 -1.43 10.35
CA ARG A 54 -10.72 -0.10 10.46
C ARG A 54 -10.10 0.32 9.13
N LEU A 55 -10.17 1.61 8.82
CA LEU A 55 -9.36 2.23 7.77
C LEU A 55 -8.06 2.74 8.39
N PHE A 56 -6.94 2.40 7.79
CA PHE A 56 -5.63 2.86 8.22
C PHE A 56 -5.04 3.83 7.21
N LYS A 57 -4.61 4.99 7.70
CA LYS A 57 -3.80 5.95 6.96
C LYS A 57 -2.55 6.24 7.78
N ASP A 58 -1.38 6.11 7.16
CA ASP A 58 -0.08 6.35 7.81
C ASP A 58 0.07 5.60 9.14
N TYR A 59 -0.36 4.32 9.16
CA TYR A 59 -0.38 3.44 10.32
C TYR A 59 -1.28 3.89 11.48
N GLN A 60 -2.20 4.83 11.25
CA GLN A 60 -3.17 5.31 12.22
C GLN A 60 -4.60 5.00 11.78
N ILE A 61 -5.49 4.72 12.73
CA ILE A 61 -6.91 4.55 12.46
C ILE A 61 -7.50 5.90 12.08
N VAL A 62 -8.24 5.94 10.98
CA VAL A 62 -8.98 7.12 10.52
C VAL A 62 -10.43 6.75 10.22
N ASP A 63 -11.28 7.77 10.14
CA ASP A 63 -12.66 7.62 9.68
C ASP A 63 -12.70 7.25 8.19
N TRP A 64 -13.75 6.51 7.83
CA TRP A 64 -14.00 6.05 6.46
C TRP A 64 -14.40 7.17 5.50
#